data_AF-A0A6J4V852-F1
#
_entry.id   AF-A0A6J4V852-F1
#
_cell.length_a   1.000
_cell.length_b   1.000
_cell.length_c   1.000
_cell.angle_alpha   90.00
_cell.angle_beta   90.00
_cell.angle_gamma   90.00
#
_symmetry.space_group_name_H-M   'P 1'
#
loop_
_entity.id
_entity.type
_entity.pdbx_description
1 polymer ?
#
loop_
_entity_poly.entity_id
_entity_poly.type
_entity_poly.pdbx_seq_one_letter_code
_entity_poly.pdbx_strand_id
1 'polypeptide(L)'
;MSTSVTESGATGNQPSESIITATGAAYAAGRPGGRRRRSSGLPPWQEAPHPVMQALKGLVLFLIAFTMIFPIVYVIAVSFSSARDVTAGGLILFPKNPTLEAYQSILRGGIVVRALWVSIGVTLGGTLVNIIMTTLLAYGLSRPGVPGRRFVLALVLFTLLFGPGLI
;
A
#
# COMPACT_ATOMS: atom_id res chain seq x y z
N MET A 1 -61.20 27.11 59.88
CA MET A 1 -61.25 27.13 58.40
C MET A 1 -59.83 26.87 57.92
N SER A 2 -59.65 25.68 57.36
CA SER A 2 -58.46 25.07 56.72
C SER A 2 -57.60 26.09 55.96
N THR A 3 -56.26 26.09 55.89
CA THR A 3 -55.26 25.01 55.90
C THR A 3 -53.86 25.52 56.31
N SER A 4 -53.14 24.64 57.02
CA SER A 4 -51.69 24.42 57.13
C SER A 4 -50.76 25.21 56.20
N VAL A 5 -49.75 25.94 56.72
CA VAL A 5 -48.48 25.47 57.30
C VAL A 5 -47.48 25.01 56.23
N THR A 6 -46.46 25.87 56.03
CA THR A 6 -45.02 25.58 55.90
C THR A 6 -44.51 24.81 54.69
N GLU A 7 -43.67 25.47 53.89
CA GLU A 7 -42.29 25.06 53.59
C GLU A 7 -41.57 26.26 52.91
N SER A 8 -40.50 26.78 53.49
CA SER A 8 -39.12 26.24 53.39
C SER A 8 -38.53 26.49 52.01
N GLY A 9 -37.51 27.34 51.94
CA GLY A 9 -36.79 27.57 50.70
C GLY A 9 -36.04 28.89 50.61
N ALA A 10 -35.38 29.30 51.68
CA ALA A 10 -34.23 30.18 51.55
C ALA A 10 -33.11 29.42 50.83
N THR A 11 -32.95 29.64 49.54
CA THR A 11 -31.71 29.42 48.78
C THR A 11 -31.76 30.45 47.65
N GLY A 12 -30.96 31.50 47.65
CA GLY A 12 -29.52 31.39 47.69
C GLY A 12 -29.05 31.02 46.29
N ASN A 13 -28.39 31.97 45.64
CA ASN A 13 -27.40 31.72 44.60
C ASN A 13 -27.92 31.33 43.19
N GLN A 14 -28.33 32.34 42.41
CA GLN A 14 -28.39 32.24 40.93
C GLN A 14 -27.38 33.20 40.23
N PRO A 15 -26.06 33.12 40.48
CA PRO A 15 -25.06 33.78 39.65
C PRO A 15 -24.52 32.92 38.49
N SER A 16 -24.87 31.63 38.39
CA SER A 16 -24.26 30.71 37.41
C SER A 16 -24.93 30.66 36.03
N GLU A 17 -26.22 30.97 35.90
CA GLU A 17 -26.93 30.83 34.61
C GLU A 17 -26.67 32.01 33.64
N SER A 18 -26.43 33.22 34.16
CA SER A 18 -26.10 34.39 33.34
C SER A 18 -24.66 34.33 32.77
N ILE A 19 -23.73 33.72 33.50
CA ILE A 19 -22.33 33.56 33.07
C ILE A 19 -22.21 32.54 31.93
N ILE A 20 -23.02 31.47 31.93
CA ILE A 20 -22.99 30.45 30.87
C ILE A 20 -23.54 31.01 29.54
N THR A 21 -24.58 31.85 29.60
CA THR A 21 -25.19 32.46 28.39
C THR A 21 -24.29 33.55 27.79
N ALA A 22 -23.62 34.35 28.61
CA ALA A 22 -22.67 35.38 28.13
C ALA A 22 -21.37 34.78 27.57
N THR A 23 -20.89 33.66 28.12
CA THR A 23 -19.66 32.99 27.67
C THR A 23 -19.85 32.28 26.32
N GLY A 24 -21.03 31.71 26.04
CA GLY A 24 -21.33 31.05 24.76
C GLY A 24 -21.32 32.00 23.56
N ALA A 25 -21.81 33.23 23.72
CA ALA A 25 -21.85 34.23 22.65
C ALA A 25 -20.46 34.80 22.30
N ALA A 26 -19.58 34.93 23.28
CA ALA A 26 -18.20 35.41 23.07
C ALA A 26 -17.34 34.39 22.30
N TYR A 27 -17.59 33.09 22.48
CA TYR A 27 -16.86 32.03 21.75
C TYR A 27 -17.23 31.97 20.26
N ALA A 28 -18.44 32.39 19.89
CA ALA A 28 -18.90 32.39 18.50
C ALA A 28 -18.39 33.59 17.68
N ALA A 29 -17.99 34.68 18.33
CA ALA A 29 -17.66 35.95 17.66
C ALA A 29 -16.17 36.11 17.26
N GLY A 30 -15.33 35.09 17.49
CA GLY A 30 -13.86 35.21 17.42
C GLY A 30 -13.15 34.64 16.18
N ARG A 31 -13.80 34.48 15.01
CA ARG A 31 -13.09 34.05 13.79
C ARG A 31 -13.13 35.12 12.70
N PRO A 32 -12.18 36.07 12.69
CA PRO A 32 -11.93 36.85 11.49
C PRO A 32 -11.46 35.89 10.39
N GLY A 33 -12.25 35.83 9.32
CA GLY A 33 -11.98 35.06 8.11
C GLY A 33 -10.72 35.56 7.42
N GLY A 34 -9.57 35.09 7.87
CA GLY A 34 -8.31 35.25 7.17
C GLY A 34 -8.31 34.35 5.94
N ARG A 35 -8.57 34.92 4.76
CA ARG A 35 -8.13 34.33 3.49
C ARG A 35 -6.62 34.10 3.60
N ARG A 36 -6.22 32.88 3.94
CA ARG A 36 -4.83 32.44 3.88
C ARG A 36 -4.42 32.45 2.41
N ARG A 37 -3.94 33.59 1.93
CA ARG A 37 -3.02 33.62 0.79
C ARG A 37 -1.85 32.72 1.18
N ARG A 38 -1.75 31.54 0.55
CA ARG A 38 -0.55 30.71 0.62
C ARG A 38 0.58 31.54 0.03
N SER A 39 1.35 32.18 0.91
CA SER A 39 2.58 32.88 0.55
C SER A 39 3.61 31.87 0.08
N SER A 40 4.06 32.08 -1.15
CA SER A 40 5.38 31.76 -1.66
C SER A 40 6.46 32.01 -0.60
N GLY A 41 7.06 30.92 -0.13
CA GLY A 41 8.10 30.91 0.90
C GLY A 41 8.43 29.48 1.31
N LEU A 42 8.42 28.57 0.34
CA LEU A 42 8.85 27.20 0.54
C LEU A 42 10.39 27.22 0.67
N PRO A 43 11.00 26.38 1.53
CA PRO A 43 12.45 26.34 1.71
C PRO A 43 13.20 26.14 0.38
N PRO A 44 14.50 26.47 0.27
CA PRO A 44 15.26 26.35 -0.99
C PRO A 44 15.34 24.91 -1.56
N TRP A 45 14.98 23.88 -0.78
CA TRP A 45 14.81 22.51 -1.28
C TRP A 45 13.41 22.23 -1.88
N GLN A 46 12.49 23.21 -1.84
CA GLN A 46 11.12 23.21 -2.38
C GLN A 46 10.93 24.34 -3.40
N GLU A 47 11.98 24.71 -4.13
CA GLU A 47 11.86 25.55 -5.33
C GLU A 47 10.79 24.94 -6.25
N ALA A 48 9.81 25.76 -6.67
CA ALA A 48 8.76 25.34 -7.58
C ALA A 48 9.43 24.68 -8.78
N PRO A 49 9.29 23.35 -8.96
CA PRO A 49 10.17 22.64 -9.88
C PRO A 49 9.88 23.17 -11.27
N HIS A 50 10.90 23.73 -11.92
CA HIS A 50 10.77 24.33 -13.24
C HIS A 50 9.98 23.37 -14.16
N PRO A 51 8.92 23.82 -14.85
CA PRO A 51 8.00 22.93 -15.56
C PRO A 51 8.72 22.06 -16.60
N VAL A 52 9.82 22.56 -17.17
CA VAL A 52 10.70 21.80 -18.09
C VAL A 52 11.42 20.65 -17.37
N MET A 53 11.86 20.85 -16.12
CA MET A 53 12.50 19.80 -15.32
C MET A 53 11.48 18.72 -14.92
N GLN A 54 10.24 19.11 -14.62
CA GLN A 54 9.16 18.14 -14.36
C GLN A 54 8.81 17.35 -15.61
N ALA A 55 8.71 18.01 -16.76
CA ALA A 55 8.48 17.36 -18.05
C ALA A 55 9.61 16.38 -18.40
N LEU A 56 10.87 16.76 -18.18
CA LEU A 56 12.03 15.89 -18.41
C LEU A 56 12.00 14.65 -17.49
N LYS A 57 11.76 14.84 -16.19
CA LYS A 57 11.61 13.71 -15.25
C LYS A 57 10.44 12.82 -15.67
N GLY A 58 9.29 13.41 -16.00
CA GLY A 58 8.12 12.69 -16.48
C GLY A 58 8.40 11.88 -17.75
N LEU A 59 9.12 12.47 -18.71
CA LEU A 59 9.54 11.79 -19.95
C LEU A 59 10.47 10.60 -19.66
N VAL A 60 11.44 10.75 -18.76
CA VAL A 60 12.35 9.66 -18.37
C VAL A 60 11.58 8.55 -17.67
N LEU A 61 10.71 8.87 -16.71
CA LEU A 61 9.85 7.87 -16.07
C LEU A 61 8.92 7.18 -17.06
N PHE A 62 8.36 7.92 -18.02
CA PHE A 62 7.51 7.38 -19.08
C PHE A 62 8.28 6.41 -19.97
N LEU A 63 9.50 6.75 -20.39
CA LEU A 63 10.35 5.87 -21.20
C LEU A 63 10.68 4.57 -20.46
N ILE A 64 11.04 4.65 -19.17
CA ILE A 64 11.34 3.47 -18.34
C ILE A 64 10.08 2.59 -18.20
N ALA A 65 8.93 3.21 -17.90
CA ALA A 65 7.66 2.49 -17.80
C ALA A 65 7.28 1.84 -19.15
N PHE A 66 7.49 2.54 -20.25
CA PHE A 66 7.22 2.03 -21.60
C PHE A 66 8.09 0.82 -21.94
N THR A 67 9.40 0.85 -21.64
CA THR A 67 10.30 -0.30 -21.85
C THR A 67 9.88 -1.53 -21.04
N MET A 68 9.27 -1.35 -19.86
CA MET A 68 8.73 -2.45 -19.05
C MET A 68 7.37 -2.96 -19.56
N ILE A 69 6.51 -2.08 -20.06
CA ILE A 69 5.18 -2.45 -20.57
C ILE A 69 5.27 -3.09 -21.96
N PHE A 70 6.20 -2.63 -22.79
CA PHE A 70 6.40 -3.14 -24.15
C PHE A 70 6.50 -4.68 -24.24
N PRO A 71 7.34 -5.38 -23.46
CA PRO A 71 7.40 -6.84 -23.51
C PRO A 71 6.11 -7.50 -23.05
N ILE A 72 5.37 -6.90 -22.10
CA ILE A 72 4.08 -7.44 -21.65
C ILE A 72 3.06 -7.39 -22.79
N VAL A 73 2.96 -6.25 -23.48
CA VAL A 73 2.05 -6.09 -24.63
C VAL A 73 2.42 -7.04 -25.76
N TYR A 74 3.72 -7.23 -26.01
CA TYR A 74 4.19 -8.18 -27.01
C TYR A 74 3.82 -9.63 -26.68
N VAL A 75 4.00 -10.05 -25.42
CA VAL A 75 3.60 -11.41 -24.97
C VAL A 75 2.10 -11.62 -25.12
N ILE A 76 1.28 -10.62 -24.83
CA ILE A 76 -0.18 -10.68 -25.04
C ILE A 76 -0.51 -10.81 -26.54
N ALA A 77 0.12 -10.01 -27.39
CA ALA A 77 -0.14 -10.08 -28.84
C ALA A 77 0.24 -11.45 -29.42
N VAL A 78 1.35 -12.04 -28.95
CA VAL A 78 1.78 -13.39 -29.32
C VAL A 78 0.84 -14.46 -28.77
N SER A 79 0.33 -14.31 -27.54
CA SER A 79 -0.54 -15.32 -26.92
C SER A 79 -1.91 -15.46 -27.60
N PHE A 80 -2.36 -14.43 -28.31
CA PHE A 80 -3.57 -14.47 -29.15
C PHE A 80 -3.31 -14.88 -30.61
N SER A 81 -2.06 -15.11 -31.01
CA SER A 81 -1.72 -15.44 -32.39
C SER A 81 -1.74 -16.95 -32.67
N SER A 82 -2.06 -17.33 -33.90
CA SER A 82 -2.10 -18.74 -34.32
C SER A 82 -0.69 -19.35 -34.39
N ALA A 83 -0.54 -20.66 -34.18
CA ALA A 83 0.76 -21.34 -34.23
C ALA A 83 1.49 -21.18 -35.58
N ARG A 84 0.73 -20.99 -36.67
CA ARG A 84 1.27 -20.70 -38.01
C ARG A 84 1.81 -19.27 -38.15
N ASP A 85 1.17 -18.31 -37.50
CA ASP A 85 1.61 -16.90 -37.52
C ASP A 85 2.84 -16.68 -36.62
N VAL A 86 2.95 -17.42 -35.51
CA VAL A 86 4.12 -17.39 -34.61
C VAL A 86 5.37 -18.00 -35.26
N THR A 87 5.20 -19.09 -36.03
CA THR A 87 6.31 -19.75 -36.74
C THR A 87 6.79 -19.00 -37.99
N ALA A 88 5.96 -18.10 -38.54
CA ALA A 88 6.32 -17.25 -39.67
C ALA A 88 7.28 -16.08 -39.33
N GLY A 89 7.64 -15.89 -38.04
CA GLY A 89 8.78 -15.06 -37.62
C GLY A 89 8.61 -13.54 -37.75
N GLY A 90 7.38 -13.04 -37.91
CA GLY A 90 7.11 -11.59 -37.96
C GLY A 90 6.99 -10.95 -36.57
N LEU A 91 7.23 -9.63 -36.47
CA LEU A 91 6.85 -8.83 -35.30
C LEU A 91 5.32 -8.78 -35.18
N ILE A 92 4.74 -9.66 -34.36
CA ILE A 92 3.30 -9.73 -34.12
C ILE A 92 2.92 -8.65 -33.09
N LEU A 93 2.87 -7.38 -33.50
CA LEU A 93 2.22 -6.34 -32.68
C LEU A 93 0.69 -6.38 -32.82
N PHE A 94 0.19 -6.84 -33.98
CA PHE A 94 -1.24 -7.06 -34.23
C PHE A 94 -1.42 -8.43 -34.93
N PRO A 95 -2.06 -9.42 -34.28
CA PRO A 95 -2.29 -10.72 -34.89
C PRO A 95 -3.29 -10.60 -36.04
N LYS A 96 -2.95 -11.18 -37.21
CA LYS A 96 -3.83 -11.18 -38.39
C LYS A 96 -5.06 -12.07 -38.19
N ASN A 97 -4.91 -13.15 -37.44
CA ASN A 97 -5.99 -14.07 -37.05
C ASN A 97 -5.92 -14.31 -35.53
N PRO A 98 -6.72 -13.60 -34.71
CA PRO A 98 -6.77 -13.88 -33.29
C PRO A 98 -7.41 -15.25 -33.05
N THR A 99 -6.70 -16.18 -32.41
CA THR A 99 -7.24 -17.52 -32.08
C THR A 99 -7.05 -17.86 -30.60
N LEU A 100 -8.01 -18.60 -30.04
CA LEU A 100 -8.00 -19.09 -28.65
C LEU A 100 -7.53 -20.55 -28.55
N GLU A 101 -7.03 -21.10 -29.64
CA GLU A 101 -6.63 -22.50 -29.76
C GLU A 101 -5.45 -22.85 -28.83
N ALA A 102 -4.49 -21.93 -28.69
CA ALA A 102 -3.36 -22.08 -27.78
C ALA A 102 -3.82 -22.23 -26.31
N TYR A 103 -4.79 -21.41 -25.88
CA TYR A 103 -5.37 -21.51 -24.53
C TYR A 103 -6.16 -22.80 -24.33
N GLN A 104 -6.97 -23.20 -25.32
CA GLN A 104 -7.70 -24.47 -25.24
C GLN A 104 -6.76 -25.68 -25.16
N SER A 105 -5.65 -25.67 -25.91
CA SER A 105 -4.64 -26.72 -25.88
C SER A 105 -3.98 -26.84 -24.49
N ILE A 106 -3.69 -25.70 -23.85
CA ILE A 106 -3.10 -25.65 -22.50
C ILE A 106 -4.10 -26.12 -21.42
N LEU A 107 -5.38 -25.73 -21.55
CA LEU A 107 -6.42 -26.00 -20.54
C LEU A 107 -7.05 -27.41 -20.64
N ARG A 108 -6.85 -28.15 -21.73
CA ARG A 108 -7.38 -29.52 -21.94
C ARG A 108 -6.73 -30.61 -21.07
N GLY A 109 -5.97 -30.25 -20.04
CA GLY A 109 -5.77 -31.14 -18.89
C GLY A 109 -4.50 -31.99 -18.87
N GLY A 110 -3.45 -31.61 -19.60
CA GLY A 110 -2.17 -32.32 -19.57
C GLY A 110 -1.30 -31.97 -18.36
N ILE A 111 -0.16 -31.32 -18.64
CA ILE A 111 0.90 -31.05 -17.66
C ILE A 111 0.79 -29.63 -17.09
N VAL A 112 0.37 -28.66 -17.91
CA VAL A 112 0.38 -27.23 -17.53
C VAL A 112 -0.63 -26.94 -16.41
N VAL A 113 -1.85 -27.45 -16.51
CA VAL A 113 -2.88 -27.27 -15.46
C VAL A 113 -2.42 -27.89 -14.14
N ARG A 114 -1.81 -29.08 -14.18
CA ARG A 114 -1.24 -29.72 -12.98
C ARG A 114 -0.08 -28.90 -12.41
N ALA A 115 0.82 -28.40 -13.26
CA ALA A 115 1.93 -27.55 -12.84
C ALA A 115 1.45 -26.24 -12.21
N LEU A 116 0.37 -25.62 -12.73
CA LEU A 116 -0.25 -24.45 -12.11
C LEU A 116 -0.78 -24.75 -10.71
N TRP A 117 -1.51 -25.85 -10.53
CA TRP A 117 -2.01 -26.26 -9.22
C TRP A 117 -0.90 -26.54 -8.21
N VAL A 118 0.16 -27.26 -8.62
CA VAL A 118 1.32 -27.52 -7.77
C VAL A 118 2.04 -26.23 -7.43
N SER A 119 2.23 -25.32 -8.39
CA SER A 119 2.90 -24.02 -8.18
C SER A 119 2.14 -23.13 -7.20
N ILE A 120 0.82 -23.07 -7.34
CA ILE A 120 -0.06 -22.33 -6.42
C ILE A 120 0.01 -22.97 -5.02
N GLY A 121 -0.10 -24.29 -4.94
CA GLY A 121 -0.03 -25.04 -3.68
C GLY A 121 1.29 -24.83 -2.94
N VAL A 122 2.43 -24.95 -3.64
CA VAL A 122 3.76 -24.76 -3.03
C VAL A 122 4.02 -23.30 -2.67
N THR A 123 3.56 -22.34 -3.48
CA THR A 123 3.76 -20.91 -3.18
C THR A 123 2.94 -20.49 -1.98
N LEU A 124 1.65 -20.84 -1.93
CA LEU A 124 0.79 -20.50 -0.81
C LEU A 124 1.21 -21.23 0.46
N GLY A 125 1.38 -22.56 0.38
CA GLY A 125 1.82 -23.37 1.53
C GLY A 125 3.19 -22.94 2.04
N GLY A 126 4.15 -22.76 1.14
CA GLY A 126 5.51 -22.30 1.46
C GLY A 126 5.51 -20.89 2.05
N THR A 127 4.73 -19.96 1.50
CA THR A 127 4.63 -18.58 2.02
C THR A 127 4.00 -18.54 3.41
N LEU A 128 2.92 -19.30 3.64
CA LEU A 128 2.28 -19.37 4.96
C LEU A 128 3.24 -19.91 6.02
N VAL A 129 3.90 -21.03 5.73
CA VAL A 129 4.89 -21.61 6.65
C VAL A 129 6.07 -20.64 6.86
N ASN A 130 6.54 -19.97 5.81
CA ASN A 130 7.63 -19.00 5.88
C ASN A 130 7.28 -17.79 6.76
N ILE A 131 6.09 -17.22 6.59
CA ILE A 131 5.62 -16.08 7.40
C ILE A 131 5.46 -16.50 8.86
N ILE A 132 4.87 -17.66 9.14
CA ILE A 132 4.70 -18.15 10.51
C ILE A 132 6.08 -18.33 11.17
N MET A 133 7.00 -19.04 10.54
CA MET A 133 8.34 -19.28 11.09
C MET A 133 9.12 -17.97 11.29
N THR A 134 9.13 -17.10 10.29
CA THR A 134 9.85 -15.82 10.36
C THR A 134 9.27 -14.91 11.43
N THR A 135 7.94 -14.86 11.58
CA THR A 135 7.27 -14.03 12.59
C THR A 135 7.53 -14.56 13.99
N LEU A 136 7.46 -15.88 14.22
CA LEU A 136 7.76 -16.50 15.51
C LEU A 136 9.22 -16.23 15.93
N LEU A 137 10.16 -16.38 14.99
CA LEU A 137 11.58 -16.09 15.21
C LEU A 137 11.80 -14.61 15.52
N ALA A 138 11.23 -13.71 14.71
CA ALA A 138 11.34 -12.26 14.90
C ALA A 138 10.72 -11.81 16.22
N TYR A 139 9.57 -12.37 16.61
CA TYR A 139 8.91 -12.07 17.88
C TYR A 139 9.78 -12.48 19.07
N GLY A 140 10.36 -13.69 19.04
CA GLY A 140 11.28 -14.16 20.07
C GLY A 140 12.50 -13.26 20.23
N LEU A 141 13.04 -12.74 19.12
CA LEU A 141 14.21 -11.85 19.13
C LEU A 141 13.89 -10.39 19.49
N SER A 142 12.67 -9.92 19.22
CA SER A 142 12.23 -8.55 19.49
C SER A 142 12.17 -8.24 20.99
N ARG A 143 11.84 -9.24 21.84
CA ARG A 143 11.71 -9.01 23.29
C ARG A 143 13.09 -8.85 23.97
N PRO A 144 13.38 -7.70 24.61
CA PRO A 144 14.61 -7.55 25.38
C PRO A 144 14.55 -8.43 26.64
N GLY A 145 15.50 -9.36 26.77
CA GLY A 145 15.58 -10.28 27.92
C GLY A 145 15.63 -11.76 27.57
N VAL A 146 15.51 -12.14 26.29
CA VAL A 146 15.70 -13.55 25.88
C VAL A 146 17.17 -13.99 26.02
N PRO A 147 17.46 -15.05 26.79
CA PRO A 147 18.80 -15.62 26.85
C PRO A 147 19.20 -16.18 25.47
N GLY A 148 20.42 -15.90 25.02
CA GLY A 148 20.93 -16.37 23.72
C GLY A 148 20.63 -15.47 22.50
N ARG A 149 19.97 -14.30 22.68
CA ARG A 149 19.65 -13.37 21.59
C ARG A 149 20.83 -13.02 20.68
N ARG A 150 21.99 -12.72 21.28
CA ARG A 150 23.20 -12.33 20.52
C ARG A 150 23.70 -13.46 19.63
N PHE A 151 23.63 -14.71 20.11
CA PHE A 151 24.04 -15.89 19.34
C PHE A 151 23.11 -16.14 18.16
N VAL A 152 21.79 -16.10 18.39
CA VAL A 152 20.79 -16.31 17.32
C VAL A 152 20.85 -15.19 16.28
N LEU A 153 20.96 -13.93 16.70
CA LEU A 153 21.14 -12.81 15.76
C LEU A 153 22.44 -12.94 14.95
N ALA A 154 23.54 -13.35 15.58
CA ALA A 154 24.80 -13.58 14.89
C ALA A 154 24.69 -14.71 13.86
N LEU A 155 23.97 -15.79 14.18
CA LEU A 155 23.74 -16.90 13.25
C LEU A 155 22.87 -16.47 12.06
N VAL A 156 21.81 -15.70 12.28
CA VAL A 156 20.98 -15.15 11.18
C VAL A 156 21.82 -14.23 10.29
N LEU A 157 22.56 -13.28 10.88
CA LEU A 157 23.46 -12.41 10.13
C LEU A 157 24.51 -13.20 9.36
N PHE A 158 25.05 -14.25 9.97
CA PHE A 158 26.00 -15.15 9.32
C PHE A 158 25.37 -15.81 8.10
N THR A 159 24.15 -16.35 8.17
CA THR A 159 23.50 -16.96 6.99
C THR A 159 23.11 -15.96 5.89
N LEU A 160 22.83 -14.70 6.22
CA LEU A 160 22.58 -13.66 5.22
C LEU A 160 23.87 -13.23 4.52
N LEU A 161 24.99 -13.17 5.25
CA LEU A 161 26.27 -12.70 4.73
C LEU A 161 27.05 -13.82 4.04
N PHE A 162 26.96 -15.03 4.59
CA PHE A 162 27.52 -16.27 4.09
C PHE A 162 26.36 -17.14 3.62
N GLY A 163 25.82 -16.81 2.44
CA GLY A 163 24.89 -17.70 1.76
C GLY A 163 25.60 -19.01 1.43
N PRO A 164 24.95 -20.18 1.57
CA PRO A 164 25.55 -21.50 1.30
C PRO A 164 25.96 -21.73 -0.17
N GLY A 165 25.93 -20.68 -1.00
CA GLY A 165 26.34 -20.65 -2.41
C GLY A 165 27.64 -19.88 -2.69
N LEU A 166 28.41 -19.49 -1.66
CA LEU A 166 29.84 -19.26 -1.85
C LEU A 166 30.51 -20.65 -1.87
N ILE A 167 30.75 -21.16 -3.08
CA ILE A 167 31.82 -22.14 -3.28
C ILE A 167 33.17 -21.55 -2.88
#